data_AF-A0A9W8W7A3-F1
#
_entry.id   AF-A0A9W8W7A3-F1
#
_cell.length_a   1.000
_cell.length_b   1.000
_cell.length_c   1.000
_cell.angle_alpha   90.00
_cell.angle_beta   90.00
_cell.angle_gamma   90.00
#
_symmetry.space_group_name_H-M   'P 1'
#
loop_
_entity.id
_entity.type
_entity.pdbx_description
1 polymer ?
#
loop_
_entity_poly.entity_id
_entity_poly.type
_entity_poly.pdbx_seq_one_letter_code
_entity_poly.pdbx_strand_id
1 'polypeptide(L)'
;MKFTTPVLLASAGVASALTQQCTGDSINEGGNFFCGAVKQILYEGFAGSGSYKAVTGMGNNKQCDTEDVPYSGPLAPLDEGLSVHVRGPFNLKEFAVYHLGSDNKKRDVAPSPHVHARRHGHQHFHEQRKKKRAEWITATIDGQVVSWENNYFGPATQAAPAPAAAAPTQAAQEPAAPQPVAPKPVAPKPEAEKEAAPAKIKTPVTNGGGQSKPSPKKTKTAAAGGAWSRTSYYNAEQQAADNIVFLGNYGGDGSGVFDETWGNSLSYLNADGTGGSSSPKVLKDVYIPSNKEFSIWTAEKCDGSCGYSRAPDVAYKGFSGGSKIFLFHFNMPLDGDRGFNGDMPALWALNGRIPRTGQYSSCSCWTTGCGEADIYEVLASGDTKCKSTFHLAKGAGSSDYFDRPVDSFIRVATIFDERSSSVAIKRVPDDFDFSESLSEDVVAGWLDGFAVGGKGISLFQVA
;
A
#
# COMPACT_ATOMS: atom_id res chain seq x y z
N MET A 1 -67.62 13.22 -24.65
CA MET A 1 -66.42 12.41 -24.28
C MET A 1 -65.26 13.38 -24.02
N LYS A 2 -64.23 12.98 -23.26
CA LYS A 2 -63.14 13.88 -22.82
C LYS A 2 -61.92 13.78 -23.74
N PHE A 3 -61.26 14.90 -24.00
CA PHE A 3 -59.98 14.93 -24.69
C PHE A 3 -58.86 14.44 -23.75
N THR A 4 -57.92 13.64 -24.27
CA THR A 4 -56.73 13.20 -23.54
C THR A 4 -55.52 14.06 -23.92
N THR A 5 -55.08 14.90 -22.98
CA THR A 5 -53.83 15.67 -23.10
C THR A 5 -52.62 14.72 -23.00
N PRO A 6 -51.63 14.80 -23.92
CA PRO A 6 -50.38 14.08 -23.75
C PRO A 6 -49.56 14.69 -22.61
N VAL A 7 -49.14 13.88 -21.65
CA VAL A 7 -48.23 14.31 -20.57
C VAL A 7 -46.82 14.39 -21.14
N LEU A 8 -46.29 15.61 -21.25
CA LEU A 8 -44.85 15.83 -21.40
C LEU A 8 -44.16 15.31 -20.14
N LEU A 9 -43.40 14.21 -20.26
CA LEU A 9 -42.39 13.89 -19.27
C LEU A 9 -41.29 14.95 -19.38
N ALA A 10 -41.26 15.89 -18.43
CA ALA A 10 -40.10 16.71 -18.21
C ALA A 10 -38.94 15.80 -17.77
N SER A 11 -37.99 15.57 -18.67
CA SER A 11 -36.71 14.97 -18.33
C SER A 11 -35.97 15.90 -17.37
N ALA A 12 -36.11 15.63 -16.07
CA ALA A 12 -35.38 16.34 -15.04
C ALA A 12 -33.88 16.02 -15.19
N GLY A 13 -33.16 16.90 -15.87
CA GLY A 13 -31.70 16.85 -15.89
C GLY A 13 -31.19 16.99 -14.47
N VAL A 14 -30.45 16.00 -13.99
CA VAL A 14 -29.78 16.07 -12.68
C VAL A 14 -28.77 17.19 -12.77
N ALA A 15 -29.02 18.28 -12.06
CA ALA A 15 -28.13 19.44 -12.07
C ALA A 15 -26.79 19.08 -11.41
N SER A 16 -25.69 19.49 -12.02
CA SER A 16 -24.34 19.30 -11.49
C SER A 16 -24.18 20.05 -10.15
N ALA A 17 -24.31 19.32 -9.04
CA ALA A 17 -24.40 19.88 -7.69
C ALA A 17 -23.51 19.14 -6.68
N LEU A 18 -22.29 18.76 -7.09
CA LEU A 18 -21.34 18.00 -6.28
C LEU A 18 -19.97 18.70 -6.25
N THR A 19 -19.85 19.76 -5.46
CA THR A 19 -18.56 20.42 -5.14
C THR A 19 -18.42 20.64 -3.63
N GLN A 20 -18.66 19.59 -2.83
CA GLN A 20 -18.30 19.57 -1.41
C GLN A 20 -16.79 19.33 -1.25
N GLN A 21 -15.99 20.27 -1.80
CA GLN A 21 -14.52 20.27 -1.72
C GLN A 21 -13.98 20.55 -0.31
N CYS A 22 -14.90 20.82 0.62
CA CYS A 22 -14.69 21.26 2.00
C CYS A 22 -15.98 20.94 2.81
N THR A 23 -15.86 20.19 3.90
CA THR A 23 -16.99 19.79 4.78
C THR A 23 -17.11 20.61 6.07
N GLY A 24 -16.27 21.64 6.23
CA GLY A 24 -16.26 22.56 7.37
C GLY A 24 -15.76 23.94 6.94
N ASP A 25 -15.25 24.74 7.89
CA ASP A 25 -14.59 26.00 7.58
C ASP A 25 -13.17 25.74 7.05
N SER A 26 -12.73 26.50 6.03
CA SER A 26 -11.40 26.34 5.44
C SER A 26 -10.35 27.17 6.19
N ILE A 27 -9.30 26.50 6.66
CA ILE A 27 -8.19 27.09 7.42
C ILE A 27 -6.89 26.85 6.65
N ASN A 28 -6.07 27.89 6.48
CA ASN A 28 -4.72 27.75 5.93
C ASN A 28 -3.71 27.56 7.07
N GLU A 29 -3.07 26.40 7.11
CA GLU A 29 -2.00 26.07 8.06
C GLU A 29 -0.71 25.77 7.27
N GLY A 30 0.30 26.62 7.44
CA GLY A 30 1.61 26.44 6.79
C GLY A 30 1.62 26.54 5.25
N GLY A 31 0.55 27.07 4.64
CA GLY A 31 0.34 27.09 3.19
C GLY A 31 -0.69 26.06 2.71
N ASN A 32 -1.03 25.06 3.54
CA ASN A 32 -1.98 24.00 3.21
C ASN A 32 -3.38 24.34 3.70
N PHE A 33 -4.40 24.13 2.85
CA PHE A 33 -5.80 24.34 3.23
C PHE A 33 -6.41 23.05 3.81
N PHE A 34 -6.94 23.16 5.02
CA PHE A 34 -7.66 22.11 5.75
C PHE A 34 -9.12 22.51 5.96
N CYS A 35 -10.04 21.54 5.93
CA CYS A 35 -11.47 21.74 6.17
C CYS A 35 -11.99 20.82 7.30
N GLY A 36 -12.86 19.85 6.99
CA GLY A 36 -13.41 18.94 7.98
C GLY A 36 -12.57 17.68 8.17
N ALA A 37 -12.55 17.18 9.40
CA ALA A 37 -12.07 15.84 9.72
C ALA A 37 -13.08 14.79 9.21
N VAL A 38 -12.63 13.89 8.35
CA VAL A 38 -13.44 12.86 7.69
C VAL A 38 -12.97 11.44 7.99
N LYS A 39 -13.81 10.46 7.65
CA LYS A 39 -13.50 9.02 7.70
C LYS A 39 -13.57 8.36 6.33
N GLN A 40 -14.07 9.08 5.32
CA GLN A 40 -14.06 8.64 3.94
C GLN A 40 -14.07 9.85 2.97
N ILE A 41 -13.38 9.71 1.84
CA ILE A 41 -13.38 10.65 0.71
C ILE A 41 -13.56 9.85 -0.58
N LEU A 42 -14.46 10.30 -1.45
CA LEU A 42 -14.61 9.79 -2.81
C LEU A 42 -14.15 10.86 -3.80
N TYR A 43 -13.36 10.44 -4.78
CA TYR A 43 -12.91 11.26 -5.90
C TYR A 43 -13.54 10.67 -7.17
N GLU A 44 -14.41 11.42 -7.84
CA GLU A 44 -15.11 11.00 -9.07
C GLU A 44 -14.67 11.85 -10.27
N GLY A 45 -14.94 11.35 -11.48
CA GLY A 45 -14.68 12.08 -12.71
C GLY A 45 -13.24 11.95 -13.23
N PHE A 46 -12.48 10.95 -12.77
CA PHE A 46 -11.23 10.58 -13.45
C PHE A 46 -11.56 10.16 -14.89
N ALA A 47 -11.27 11.04 -15.85
CA ALA A 47 -11.53 10.81 -17.27
C ALA A 47 -10.38 11.45 -18.06
N GLY A 48 -9.25 10.75 -18.09
CA GLY A 48 -8.01 11.22 -18.67
C GLY A 48 -7.75 10.63 -20.05
N SER A 49 -7.33 11.48 -20.99
CA SER A 49 -6.45 11.06 -22.09
C SER A 49 -5.34 12.09 -22.27
N GLY A 50 -4.16 11.63 -22.66
CA GLY A 50 -2.97 12.44 -22.73
C GLY A 50 -1.73 11.60 -22.99
N SER A 51 -0.58 12.12 -22.60
CA SER A 51 0.70 11.41 -22.64
C SER A 51 1.64 11.95 -21.58
N TYR A 52 2.56 11.11 -21.10
CA TYR A 52 3.66 11.51 -20.23
C TYR A 52 5.00 11.09 -20.85
N LYS A 53 6.11 11.67 -20.38
CA LYS A 53 7.46 11.33 -20.83
C LYS A 53 7.99 10.13 -20.05
N ALA A 54 7.86 8.94 -20.60
CA ALA A 54 8.51 7.75 -20.03
C ALA A 54 10.01 7.83 -20.28
N VAL A 55 10.82 7.57 -19.25
CA VAL A 55 12.27 7.44 -19.42
C VAL A 55 12.57 6.17 -20.23
N THR A 56 13.48 6.29 -21.19
CA THR A 56 14.00 5.19 -22.02
C THR A 56 15.50 4.98 -21.83
N GLY A 57 16.21 5.96 -21.27
CA GLY A 57 17.65 5.87 -20.96
C GLY A 57 18.09 6.89 -19.91
N MET A 58 19.09 6.53 -19.11
CA MET A 58 19.76 7.40 -18.14
C MET A 58 21.28 7.28 -18.32
N GLY A 59 21.91 8.31 -18.87
CA GLY A 59 23.34 8.33 -19.18
C GLY A 59 24.18 9.02 -18.10
N ASN A 60 25.45 8.61 -17.98
CA ASN A 60 26.38 9.08 -16.95
C ASN A 60 26.57 10.61 -16.90
N ASN A 61 26.36 11.31 -18.02
CA ASN A 61 26.52 12.76 -18.16
C ASN A 61 25.24 13.56 -17.79
N LYS A 62 24.39 13.03 -16.90
CA LYS A 62 23.03 13.55 -16.59
C LYS A 62 22.08 13.58 -17.79
N GLN A 63 22.33 12.75 -18.81
CA GLN A 63 21.47 12.60 -19.98
C GLN A 63 20.22 11.80 -19.60
N CYS A 64 19.04 12.40 -19.79
CA CYS A 64 17.75 11.74 -19.59
C CYS A 64 17.06 11.58 -20.94
N ASP A 65 16.98 10.35 -21.45
CA ASP A 65 16.30 10.03 -22.69
C ASP A 65 14.86 9.61 -22.39
N THR A 66 13.89 10.14 -23.15
CA THR A 66 12.46 9.92 -22.90
C THR A 66 11.64 9.76 -24.17
N GLU A 67 10.57 8.99 -24.11
CA GLU A 67 9.54 8.87 -25.16
C GLU A 67 8.15 9.32 -24.67
N ASP A 68 7.27 9.71 -25.58
CA ASP A 68 5.86 9.96 -25.26
C ASP A 68 5.10 8.64 -25.14
N VAL A 69 4.65 8.30 -23.93
CA VAL A 69 3.71 7.20 -23.71
C VAL A 69 2.29 7.78 -23.60
N PRO A 70 1.38 7.47 -24.54
CA PRO A 70 -0.01 7.90 -24.46
C PRO A 70 -0.78 7.06 -23.42
N TYR A 71 -1.72 7.69 -22.74
CA TYR A 71 -2.66 7.04 -21.83
C TYR A 71 -4.09 7.51 -22.12
N SER A 72 -5.07 6.64 -21.88
CA SER A 72 -6.50 6.98 -22.04
C SER A 72 -7.39 6.02 -21.26
N GLY A 73 -8.28 6.52 -20.41
CA GLY A 73 -9.23 5.67 -19.69
C GLY A 73 -9.92 6.34 -18.48
N PRO A 74 -10.89 5.65 -17.86
CA PRO A 74 -11.65 6.12 -16.70
C PRO A 74 -10.84 6.20 -15.39
N LEU A 75 -9.57 5.77 -15.40
CA LEU A 75 -8.64 6.00 -14.28
C LEU A 75 -7.24 6.40 -14.75
N ALA A 76 -7.02 6.61 -16.05
CA ALA A 76 -5.67 6.66 -16.60
C ALA A 76 -4.91 7.95 -16.21
N PRO A 77 -3.63 7.85 -15.79
CA PRO A 77 -2.75 6.66 -15.79
C PRO A 77 -2.70 5.85 -14.48
N LEU A 78 -3.63 6.05 -13.52
CA LEU A 78 -3.68 5.28 -12.26
C LEU A 78 -4.11 3.81 -12.44
N ASP A 79 -4.54 3.41 -13.64
CA ASP A 79 -4.78 2.03 -14.04
C ASP A 79 -3.49 1.28 -14.43
N GLU A 80 -2.36 1.98 -14.61
CA GLU A 80 -1.06 1.34 -14.76
C GLU A 80 -0.60 0.64 -13.47
N GLY A 81 0.53 -0.08 -13.55
CA GLY A 81 1.12 -0.79 -12.40
C GLY A 81 1.63 0.16 -11.32
N LEU A 82 0.81 0.39 -10.30
CA LEU A 82 1.14 1.23 -9.14
C LEU A 82 2.04 0.48 -8.14
N SER A 83 3.06 1.17 -7.64
CA SER A 83 3.84 0.79 -6.45
C SER A 83 3.29 1.53 -5.24
N VAL A 84 3.18 0.87 -4.09
CA VAL A 84 2.67 1.49 -2.85
C VAL A 84 3.84 1.85 -1.95
N HIS A 85 3.85 3.03 -1.34
CA HIS A 85 4.98 3.58 -0.59
C HIS A 85 4.55 4.01 0.81
N VAL A 86 5.47 3.88 1.77
CA VAL A 86 5.28 4.21 3.19
C VAL A 86 6.47 5.01 3.68
N ARG A 87 6.20 6.14 4.36
CA ARG A 87 7.17 6.98 5.07
C ARG A 87 6.86 6.99 6.57
N GLY A 88 7.88 6.75 7.40
CA GLY A 88 7.75 6.82 8.86
C GLY A 88 7.60 8.25 9.40
N PRO A 89 7.15 8.45 10.65
CA PRO A 89 6.85 7.47 11.70
C PRO A 89 5.59 6.61 11.46
N PHE A 90 5.76 5.29 11.30
CA PHE A 90 4.69 4.39 10.82
C PHE A 90 4.86 2.95 11.37
N ASN A 91 3.75 2.22 11.57
CA ASN A 91 3.77 0.76 11.76
C ASN A 91 2.75 0.10 10.80
N LEU A 92 3.22 -0.78 9.91
CA LEU A 92 2.38 -1.54 8.98
C LEU A 92 2.17 -2.97 9.49
N LYS A 93 0.95 -3.33 9.89
CA LYS A 93 0.62 -4.69 10.35
C LYS A 93 0.18 -5.59 9.20
N GLU A 94 -0.70 -5.11 8.33
CA GLU A 94 -1.18 -5.88 7.17
C GLU A 94 -1.39 -5.00 5.95
N PHE A 95 -1.18 -5.60 4.77
CA PHE A 95 -1.51 -5.02 3.48
C PHE A 95 -2.06 -6.12 2.56
N ALA A 96 -3.11 -5.82 1.81
CA ALA A 96 -3.71 -6.74 0.85
C ALA A 96 -4.08 -6.01 -0.44
N VAL A 97 -3.92 -6.69 -1.57
CA VAL A 97 -4.40 -6.20 -2.88
C VAL A 97 -5.46 -7.15 -3.41
N TYR A 98 -6.58 -6.58 -3.84
CA TYR A 98 -7.64 -7.29 -4.52
C TYR A 98 -7.82 -6.73 -5.92
N HIS A 99 -8.11 -7.62 -6.88
CA HIS A 99 -8.57 -7.23 -8.20
C HIS A 99 -9.98 -7.76 -8.41
N LEU A 100 -10.80 -7.02 -9.15
CA LEU A 100 -12.10 -7.52 -9.59
C LEU A 100 -11.84 -8.76 -10.46
N GLY A 101 -12.37 -9.90 -10.03
CA GLY A 101 -12.26 -11.15 -10.75
C GLY A 101 -12.86 -10.96 -12.14
N SER A 102 -12.08 -11.26 -13.18
CA SER A 102 -12.54 -11.10 -14.55
C SER A 102 -13.87 -11.82 -14.73
N ASP A 103 -14.86 -11.07 -15.19
CA ASP A 103 -16.18 -11.59 -15.48
C ASP A 103 -16.02 -12.82 -16.38
N ASN A 104 -16.52 -13.98 -15.93
CA ASN A 104 -16.20 -15.26 -16.56
C ASN A 104 -17.02 -15.44 -17.86
N LYS A 105 -16.65 -14.64 -18.87
CA LYS A 105 -16.32 -15.19 -20.18
C LYS A 105 -15.37 -16.38 -19.95
N LYS A 106 -15.99 -17.55 -19.73
CA LYS A 106 -15.43 -18.83 -20.13
C LYS A 106 -14.71 -18.56 -21.43
N ARG A 107 -13.44 -18.94 -21.54
CA ARG A 107 -12.77 -18.91 -22.84
C ARG A 107 -13.68 -19.68 -23.77
N ASP A 108 -14.24 -19.00 -24.78
CA ASP A 108 -14.87 -19.68 -25.89
C ASP A 108 -13.75 -20.43 -26.58
N VAL A 109 -13.55 -21.68 -26.13
CA VAL A 109 -12.70 -22.66 -26.78
C VAL A 109 -13.42 -22.95 -28.09
N ALA A 110 -13.16 -22.08 -29.07
CA ALA A 110 -13.63 -22.20 -30.43
C ALA A 110 -13.44 -23.66 -30.83
N PRO A 111 -14.52 -24.42 -31.12
CA PRO A 111 -14.41 -25.86 -31.25
C PRO A 111 -13.43 -26.20 -32.37
N SER A 112 -12.23 -26.67 -31.99
CA SER A 112 -11.27 -27.19 -32.94
C SER A 112 -11.97 -28.33 -33.68
N PRO A 113 -12.11 -28.28 -35.01
CA PRO A 113 -12.83 -29.30 -35.73
C PRO A 113 -12.12 -30.64 -35.55
N HIS A 114 -12.92 -31.69 -35.35
CA HIS A 114 -12.49 -33.06 -35.06
C HIS A 114 -11.84 -33.28 -33.67
N VAL A 115 -12.57 -33.94 -32.77
CA VAL A 115 -12.29 -35.32 -32.31
C VAL A 115 -13.57 -35.89 -31.66
N HIS A 116 -13.77 -37.20 -31.70
CA HIS A 116 -15.04 -37.84 -31.32
C HIS A 116 -15.25 -37.99 -29.80
N ALA A 117 -16.51 -37.91 -29.38
CA ALA A 117 -16.92 -38.01 -27.98
C ALA A 117 -16.78 -39.43 -27.39
N ARG A 118 -16.42 -39.51 -26.10
CA ARG A 118 -16.89 -40.54 -25.15
C ARG A 118 -17.20 -39.91 -23.78
N ARG A 119 -17.98 -40.64 -22.98
CA ARG A 119 -18.53 -40.26 -21.66
C ARG A 119 -17.53 -40.54 -20.52
N HIS A 120 -18.02 -40.37 -19.28
CA HIS A 120 -17.47 -40.72 -17.96
C HIS A 120 -16.63 -39.59 -17.29
N GLY A 121 -16.85 -39.23 -16.02
CA GLY A 121 -17.98 -39.58 -15.14
C GLY A 121 -17.66 -39.86 -13.67
N HIS A 122 -16.79 -39.08 -13.02
CA HIS A 122 -16.46 -39.29 -11.60
C HIS A 122 -16.48 -38.00 -10.78
N GLN A 123 -17.51 -37.86 -9.92
CA GLN A 123 -17.40 -37.13 -8.66
C GLN A 123 -16.95 -38.09 -7.54
N HIS A 124 -16.64 -37.56 -6.36
CA HIS A 124 -16.04 -38.23 -5.19
C HIS A 124 -14.58 -38.70 -5.38
N PHE A 125 -13.61 -37.90 -4.90
CA PHE A 125 -12.40 -38.37 -4.18
C PHE A 125 -11.55 -37.19 -3.64
N HIS A 126 -12.13 -36.34 -2.77
CA HIS A 126 -11.45 -35.16 -2.20
C HIS A 126 -11.47 -35.14 -0.66
N GLU A 127 -10.89 -36.15 0.00
CA GLU A 127 -10.70 -36.11 1.47
C GLU A 127 -9.38 -36.71 2.01
N GLN A 128 -8.50 -37.25 1.15
CA GLN A 128 -7.24 -37.91 1.58
C GLN A 128 -5.96 -37.32 0.96
N ARG A 129 -5.77 -35.99 1.06
CA ARG A 129 -4.49 -35.34 0.71
C ARG A 129 -3.95 -34.41 1.81
N LYS A 130 -3.92 -34.90 3.06
CA LYS A 130 -3.11 -34.35 4.17
C LYS A 130 -1.89 -35.22 4.49
N LYS A 131 -0.93 -35.30 3.56
CA LYS A 131 0.45 -35.74 3.82
C LYS A 131 1.41 -34.87 3.00
N LYS A 132 2.63 -34.64 3.52
CA LYS A 132 3.66 -33.84 2.85
C LYS A 132 3.87 -34.34 1.43
N ARG A 133 3.82 -33.46 0.43
CA ARG A 133 4.31 -33.76 -0.91
C ARG A 133 5.83 -33.71 -0.90
N ALA A 134 6.47 -34.69 -1.50
CA ALA A 134 7.84 -34.54 -1.94
C ALA A 134 7.91 -33.48 -3.06
N GLU A 135 9.06 -32.84 -3.20
CA GLU A 135 9.33 -31.91 -4.29
C GLU A 135 9.69 -32.71 -5.55
N TRP A 136 9.01 -32.42 -6.66
CA TRP A 136 9.25 -33.10 -7.94
C TRP A 136 9.89 -32.13 -8.93
N ILE A 137 11.10 -32.45 -9.35
CA ILE A 137 11.76 -31.76 -10.46
C ILE A 137 11.14 -32.28 -11.76
N THR A 138 10.87 -31.38 -12.69
CA THR A 138 10.44 -31.72 -14.06
C THR A 138 11.34 -30.97 -15.03
N ALA A 139 11.94 -31.68 -15.98
CA ALA A 139 12.82 -31.12 -16.99
C ALA A 139 12.55 -31.75 -18.36
N THR A 140 12.80 -30.99 -19.42
CA THR A 140 12.80 -31.52 -20.79
C THR A 140 14.21 -32.00 -21.11
N ILE A 141 14.37 -33.32 -21.27
CA ILE A 141 15.64 -33.96 -21.66
C ILE A 141 15.38 -34.67 -23.00
N ASP A 142 16.23 -34.41 -24.00
CA ASP A 142 16.12 -34.96 -25.37
C ASP A 142 14.71 -34.79 -26.00
N GLY A 143 14.06 -33.68 -25.69
CA GLY A 143 12.71 -33.34 -26.17
C GLY A 143 11.56 -34.03 -25.41
N GLN A 144 11.85 -34.91 -24.45
CA GLN A 144 10.84 -35.55 -23.60
C GLN A 144 10.78 -34.88 -22.22
N VAL A 145 9.55 -34.65 -21.74
CA VAL A 145 9.32 -34.14 -20.38
C VAL A 145 9.43 -35.31 -19.40
N VAL A 146 10.44 -35.27 -18.52
CA VAL A 146 10.69 -36.28 -17.49
C VAL A 146 10.66 -35.63 -16.11
N SER A 147 10.16 -36.38 -15.12
CA SER A 147 10.00 -35.91 -13.75
C SER A 147 10.52 -36.92 -12.73
N TRP A 148 11.17 -36.44 -11.67
CA TRP A 148 11.70 -37.27 -10.58
C TRP A 148 11.67 -36.53 -9.23
N GLU A 149 11.81 -37.28 -8.15
CA GLU A 149 11.81 -36.76 -6.77
C GLU A 149 13.14 -36.06 -6.43
N ASN A 150 13.08 -34.88 -5.81
CA ASN A 150 14.28 -34.10 -5.48
C ASN A 150 15.09 -34.74 -4.34
N ASN A 151 16.15 -35.44 -4.71
CA ASN A 151 17.09 -36.07 -3.79
C ASN A 151 18.40 -35.26 -3.60
N TYR A 152 18.47 -34.01 -4.11
CA TYR A 152 19.70 -33.21 -4.07
C TYR A 152 19.78 -32.35 -2.80
N PHE A 153 20.37 -32.91 -1.76
CA PHE A 153 20.85 -32.15 -0.61
C PHE A 153 22.22 -31.57 -0.97
N GLY A 154 22.33 -30.25 -1.00
CA GLY A 154 23.53 -29.54 -1.49
C GLY A 154 24.82 -29.86 -0.71
N PRO A 155 26.00 -29.58 -1.28
CA PRO A 155 27.28 -29.96 -0.71
C PRO A 155 27.46 -29.39 0.71
N ALA A 156 27.68 -30.29 1.68
CA ALA A 156 27.91 -29.92 3.07
C ALA A 156 29.23 -29.15 3.21
N THR A 157 29.14 -27.82 3.34
CA THR A 157 30.29 -26.93 3.48
C THR A 157 30.93 -27.09 4.85
N GLN A 158 32.13 -27.70 4.87
CA GLN A 158 33.04 -27.57 6.01
C GLN A 158 33.43 -26.10 6.16
N ALA A 159 33.43 -25.60 7.40
CA ALA A 159 33.83 -24.22 7.68
C ALA A 159 35.34 -24.03 7.42
N ALA A 160 35.68 -23.00 6.64
CA ALA A 160 37.07 -22.59 6.45
C ALA A 160 37.63 -21.94 7.74
N PRO A 161 38.93 -22.14 8.05
CA PRO A 161 39.56 -21.51 9.20
C PRO A 161 39.66 -19.98 9.02
N ALA A 162 39.48 -19.23 10.11
CA ALA A 162 39.48 -17.77 10.07
C ALA A 162 40.87 -17.19 9.76
N PRO A 163 40.96 -16.10 8.97
CA PRO A 163 42.22 -15.37 8.74
C PRO A 163 42.67 -14.64 10.02
N ALA A 164 43.98 -14.45 10.16
CA ALA A 164 44.59 -13.82 11.32
C ALA A 164 44.33 -12.30 11.38
N ALA A 165 44.31 -11.75 12.60
CA ALA A 165 44.05 -10.33 12.85
C ALA A 165 45.19 -9.42 12.33
N ALA A 166 44.81 -8.29 11.73
CA ALA A 166 45.74 -7.23 11.35
C ALA A 166 46.10 -6.32 12.54
N ALA A 167 47.30 -5.74 12.51
CA ALA A 167 47.79 -4.82 13.54
C ALA A 167 47.13 -3.42 13.44
N PRO A 168 47.00 -2.68 14.55
CA PRO A 168 46.30 -1.39 14.56
C PRO A 168 47.14 -0.26 13.95
N THR A 169 46.57 0.46 12.99
CA THR A 169 47.05 1.76 12.52
C THR A 169 46.43 2.91 13.34
N GLN A 170 47.12 4.05 13.39
CA GLN A 170 46.78 5.17 14.27
C GLN A 170 45.53 5.94 13.80
N ALA A 171 44.77 6.48 14.75
CA ALA A 171 43.62 7.33 14.48
C ALA A 171 44.03 8.69 13.91
N ALA A 172 43.37 9.14 12.85
CA ALA A 172 43.42 10.52 12.39
C ALA A 172 42.60 11.43 13.33
N GLN A 173 43.02 12.68 13.50
CA GLN A 173 42.39 13.61 14.43
C GLN A 173 41.17 14.30 13.81
N GLU A 174 40.06 14.32 14.56
CA GLU A 174 38.82 15.01 14.18
C GLU A 174 38.90 16.52 14.50
N PRO A 175 38.51 17.42 13.57
CA PRO A 175 38.46 18.86 13.83
C PRO A 175 37.38 19.23 14.86
N ALA A 176 37.72 20.11 15.80
CA ALA A 176 36.86 20.40 16.96
C ALA A 176 35.57 21.17 16.61
N ALA A 177 34.45 20.74 17.19
CA ALA A 177 33.19 21.47 17.19
C ALA A 177 33.20 22.65 18.19
N PRO A 178 32.50 23.76 17.90
CA PRO A 178 32.42 24.92 18.81
C PRO A 178 31.57 24.63 20.05
N GLN A 179 31.97 25.18 21.21
CA GLN A 179 31.29 24.94 22.49
C GLN A 179 30.05 25.82 22.70
N PRO A 180 29.00 25.33 23.40
CA PRO A 180 27.86 26.14 23.83
C PRO A 180 28.21 27.15 24.93
N VAL A 181 27.54 28.30 24.95
CA VAL A 181 27.68 29.33 25.99
C VAL A 181 26.83 28.99 27.21
N ALA A 182 27.39 29.09 28.41
CA ALA A 182 26.73 28.71 29.66
C ALA A 182 25.82 29.81 30.25
N PRO A 183 24.62 29.47 30.77
CA PRO A 183 23.78 30.38 31.56
C PRO A 183 24.25 30.49 33.03
N LYS A 184 23.90 31.58 33.71
CA LYS A 184 24.18 31.81 35.14
C LYS A 184 22.95 31.51 36.04
N PRO A 185 23.15 31.24 37.35
CA PRO A 185 22.13 30.58 38.20
C PRO A 185 21.21 31.53 38.98
N VAL A 186 20.05 31.00 39.40
CA VAL A 186 19.15 31.54 40.43
C VAL A 186 18.69 30.39 41.34
N ALA A 187 18.37 30.66 42.61
CA ALA A 187 18.13 29.66 43.67
C ALA A 187 16.71 29.83 44.34
N PRO A 188 16.30 29.14 45.43
CA PRO A 188 15.20 28.16 45.29
C PRO A 188 14.08 28.15 46.38
N LYS A 189 13.04 27.32 46.14
CA LYS A 189 12.04 26.78 47.12
C LYS A 189 11.07 27.79 47.78
N PRO A 190 10.05 27.37 48.60
CA PRO A 190 9.57 26.02 48.99
C PRO A 190 8.37 25.54 48.15
N GLU A 191 7.85 24.29 48.15
CA GLU A 191 7.87 23.11 49.05
C GLU A 191 6.81 23.05 50.18
N ALA A 192 5.64 22.47 49.86
CA ALA A 192 4.68 21.77 50.73
C ALA A 192 3.70 21.00 49.79
N GLU A 193 3.05 19.89 50.11
CA GLU A 193 3.07 19.06 51.33
C GLU A 193 2.79 17.57 50.99
N LYS A 194 2.66 16.69 52.00
CA LYS A 194 2.43 15.24 51.85
C LYS A 194 1.06 14.84 52.37
N GLU A 195 0.44 13.82 51.75
CA GLU A 195 -0.31 12.71 52.37
C GLU A 195 -0.92 11.85 51.23
N ALA A 196 -1.49 10.65 51.43
CA ALA A 196 -1.10 9.47 52.20
C ALA A 196 -2.07 8.34 51.80
N ALA A 197 -1.60 7.09 51.66
CA ALA A 197 -2.46 5.98 51.25
C ALA A 197 -3.00 5.19 52.48
N PRO A 198 -4.30 4.86 52.53
CA PRO A 198 -4.82 3.80 53.41
C PRO A 198 -4.79 2.42 52.72
N ALA A 199 -4.87 1.36 53.52
CA ALA A 199 -4.50 0.00 53.11
C ALA A 199 -5.68 -0.96 52.84
N LYS A 200 -5.33 -2.13 52.31
CA LYS A 200 -6.22 -3.28 52.01
C LYS A 200 -7.04 -3.72 53.22
N ILE A 201 -8.34 -3.94 53.04
CA ILE A 201 -9.20 -4.74 53.94
C ILE A 201 -9.82 -5.89 53.15
N LYS A 202 -10.25 -6.95 53.86
CA LYS A 202 -10.43 -8.32 53.35
C LYS A 202 -11.83 -8.59 52.77
N THR A 203 -11.92 -9.69 52.01
CA THR A 203 -13.16 -10.35 51.59
C THR A 203 -14.02 -10.84 52.76
N PRO A 204 -15.32 -11.05 52.52
CA PRO A 204 -15.86 -12.41 52.68
C PRO A 204 -16.30 -13.05 51.35
N VAL A 205 -16.50 -14.37 51.37
CA VAL A 205 -17.05 -15.17 50.25
C VAL A 205 -18.43 -15.69 50.61
N THR A 206 -19.39 -15.60 49.69
CA THR A 206 -20.64 -16.38 49.73
C THR A 206 -20.97 -16.94 48.35
N ASN A 207 -21.22 -18.25 48.27
CA ASN A 207 -21.59 -18.95 47.03
C ASN A 207 -23.05 -18.72 46.64
N GLY A 208 -23.38 -18.92 45.35
CA GLY A 208 -24.73 -19.35 44.97
C GLY A 208 -25.19 -19.03 43.54
N GLY A 209 -25.72 -20.04 42.85
CA GLY A 209 -26.70 -19.86 41.75
C GLY A 209 -26.15 -19.42 40.39
N GLY A 210 -25.72 -20.39 39.55
CA GLY A 210 -25.53 -20.14 38.12
C GLY A 210 -26.84 -20.28 37.32
N GLN A 211 -27.01 -19.46 36.28
CA GLN A 211 -27.96 -19.72 35.19
C GLN A 211 -27.34 -19.34 33.84
N SER A 212 -27.38 -20.28 32.90
CA SER A 212 -26.82 -20.14 31.56
C SER A 212 -27.71 -19.28 30.66
N LYS A 213 -27.12 -18.26 30.01
CA LYS A 213 -27.69 -17.61 28.82
C LYS A 213 -26.91 -18.01 27.56
N PRO A 214 -27.57 -18.14 26.39
CA PRO A 214 -27.00 -18.80 25.23
C PRO A 214 -25.99 -17.92 24.48
N SER A 215 -24.94 -18.56 23.96
CA SER A 215 -23.99 -17.92 23.04
C SER A 215 -24.67 -17.53 21.72
N PRO A 216 -24.32 -16.39 21.09
CA PRO A 216 -24.74 -16.11 19.73
C PRO A 216 -24.16 -17.17 18.79
N LYS A 217 -24.98 -17.68 17.86
CA LYS A 217 -24.52 -18.64 16.85
C LYS A 217 -23.47 -17.97 15.96
N LYS A 218 -22.25 -18.53 15.91
CA LYS A 218 -21.33 -18.27 14.79
C LYS A 218 -21.94 -18.86 13.52
N THR A 219 -22.61 -18.01 12.73
CA THR A 219 -23.01 -18.35 11.36
C THR A 219 -21.74 -18.58 10.56
N LYS A 220 -21.39 -19.85 10.30
CA LYS A 220 -20.37 -20.17 9.30
C LYS A 220 -20.98 -19.91 7.93
N THR A 221 -20.85 -18.68 7.44
CA THR A 221 -21.03 -18.40 6.01
C THR A 221 -20.04 -19.30 5.26
N ALA A 222 -20.55 -20.18 4.40
CA ALA A 222 -19.68 -20.92 3.50
C ALA A 222 -19.02 -19.93 2.53
N ALA A 223 -17.77 -20.16 2.17
CA ALA A 223 -17.06 -19.31 1.21
C ALA A 223 -17.71 -19.45 -0.19
N ALA A 224 -18.69 -18.61 -0.47
CA ALA A 224 -19.01 -18.23 -1.84
C ALA A 224 -17.83 -17.42 -2.37
N GLY A 225 -17.27 -17.81 -3.51
CA GLY A 225 -16.15 -17.09 -4.11
C GLY A 225 -16.55 -15.65 -4.39
N GLY A 226 -15.84 -14.70 -3.77
CA GLY A 226 -16.11 -13.28 -3.92
C GLY A 226 -15.90 -12.79 -5.36
N ALA A 227 -16.56 -11.67 -5.70
CA ALA A 227 -16.33 -10.99 -6.97
C ALA A 227 -14.89 -10.44 -7.06
N TRP A 228 -14.30 -10.06 -5.93
CA TRP A 228 -12.92 -9.58 -5.83
C TRP A 228 -12.02 -10.65 -5.23
N SER A 229 -10.90 -10.96 -5.88
CA SER A 229 -9.93 -11.96 -5.41
C SER A 229 -8.68 -11.29 -4.87
N ARG A 230 -8.18 -11.75 -3.70
CA ARG A 230 -6.93 -11.26 -3.11
C ARG A 230 -5.75 -11.80 -3.93
N THR A 231 -4.99 -10.91 -4.57
CA THR A 231 -3.87 -11.26 -5.48
C THR A 231 -2.49 -11.07 -4.86
N SER A 232 -2.40 -10.34 -3.75
CA SER A 232 -1.20 -10.10 -2.95
C SER A 232 -1.59 -9.90 -1.48
N TYR A 233 -0.77 -10.37 -0.54
CA TYR A 233 -1.03 -10.25 0.90
C TYR A 233 0.25 -10.21 1.74
N TYR A 234 0.28 -9.34 2.75
CA TYR A 234 1.33 -9.24 3.75
C TYR A 234 0.71 -9.18 5.16
N ASN A 235 1.30 -9.93 6.09
CA ASN A 235 1.01 -9.84 7.52
C ASN A 235 2.32 -9.87 8.33
N ALA A 236 2.55 -8.80 9.08
CA ALA A 236 3.78 -8.55 9.83
C ALA A 236 3.95 -9.52 11.00
N GLU A 237 2.91 -9.75 11.79
CA GLU A 237 2.94 -10.63 12.98
C GLU A 237 3.18 -12.10 12.57
N GLN A 238 2.53 -12.54 11.48
CA GLN A 238 2.67 -13.89 10.94
C GLN A 238 3.92 -14.08 10.08
N GLN A 239 4.65 -13.00 9.77
CA GLN A 239 5.74 -12.97 8.78
C GLN A 239 5.35 -13.59 7.43
N ALA A 240 4.10 -13.37 7.02
CA ALA A 240 3.57 -13.86 5.75
C ALA A 240 3.72 -12.80 4.66
N ALA A 241 4.20 -13.21 3.48
CA ALA A 241 4.17 -12.42 2.27
C ALA A 241 3.82 -13.34 1.08
N ASP A 242 2.73 -13.04 0.40
CA ASP A 242 2.26 -13.72 -0.81
C ASP A 242 2.10 -12.71 -1.94
N ASN A 243 2.68 -13.04 -3.10
CA ASN A 243 2.89 -12.15 -4.25
C ASN A 243 3.28 -10.70 -3.87
N ILE A 244 4.25 -10.54 -2.96
CA ILE A 244 4.79 -9.24 -2.52
C ILE A 244 6.32 -9.27 -2.50
N VAL A 245 6.93 -8.14 -2.87
CA VAL A 245 8.32 -7.82 -2.49
C VAL A 245 8.40 -6.41 -1.91
N PHE A 246 9.31 -6.23 -0.94
CA PHE A 246 9.66 -4.94 -0.34
C PHE A 246 10.95 -4.41 -0.97
N LEU A 247 10.89 -3.19 -1.51
CA LEU A 247 12.02 -2.46 -2.07
C LEU A 247 12.15 -1.08 -1.40
N GLY A 248 13.31 -0.44 -1.46
CA GLY A 248 13.48 0.96 -1.02
C GLY A 248 14.48 1.70 -1.90
N ASN A 249 14.53 3.02 -1.78
CA ASN A 249 15.47 3.87 -2.52
C ASN A 249 16.89 3.80 -1.90
N TYR A 250 17.46 2.59 -1.88
CA TYR A 250 18.71 2.21 -1.21
C TYR A 250 19.68 1.49 -2.18
N GLY A 251 19.62 1.79 -3.48
CA GLY A 251 20.53 1.26 -4.49
C GLY A 251 21.99 1.41 -4.09
N GLY A 252 22.78 0.34 -4.26
CA GLY A 252 24.16 0.24 -3.79
C GLY A 252 24.30 -0.40 -2.40
N ASP A 253 23.27 -0.32 -1.55
CA ASP A 253 23.23 -1.04 -0.28
C ASP A 253 22.74 -2.49 -0.51
N GLY A 254 23.69 -3.39 -0.77
CA GLY A 254 23.48 -4.82 -0.99
C GLY A 254 22.89 -5.20 -2.35
N SER A 255 22.02 -4.38 -2.94
CA SER A 255 21.50 -4.52 -4.31
C SER A 255 21.12 -3.17 -4.93
N GLY A 256 20.66 -3.18 -6.19
CA GLY A 256 20.49 -1.95 -6.96
C GLY A 256 21.83 -1.27 -7.31
N VAL A 257 21.78 0.01 -7.68
CA VAL A 257 22.95 0.81 -8.04
C VAL A 257 22.95 2.18 -7.35
N PHE A 258 24.15 2.68 -7.07
CA PHE A 258 24.41 4.06 -6.67
C PHE A 258 25.41 4.68 -7.65
N ASP A 259 25.21 5.95 -7.99
CA ASP A 259 26.21 6.79 -8.64
C ASP A 259 25.96 8.26 -8.27
N GLU A 260 26.98 9.12 -8.41
CA GLU A 260 26.91 10.55 -8.07
C GLU A 260 26.09 11.39 -9.09
N THR A 261 25.72 10.79 -10.22
CA THR A 261 24.94 11.44 -11.29
C THR A 261 23.45 11.41 -10.96
N TRP A 262 22.96 10.30 -10.40
CA TRP A 262 21.54 9.96 -10.22
C TRP A 262 21.16 9.50 -8.81
N GLY A 263 22.11 9.35 -7.89
CA GLY A 263 21.87 8.93 -6.50
C GLY A 263 21.51 7.44 -6.38
N ASN A 264 20.71 7.07 -5.38
CA ASN A 264 20.23 5.70 -5.19
C ASN A 264 19.23 5.29 -6.29
N SER A 265 19.21 4.01 -6.66
CA SER A 265 18.06 3.37 -7.32
C SER A 265 17.16 2.66 -6.30
N LEU A 266 16.13 1.96 -6.78
CA LEU A 266 15.55 0.85 -6.01
C LEU A 266 16.63 -0.20 -5.63
N SER A 267 16.45 -0.80 -4.46
CA SER A 267 17.18 -1.94 -3.89
C SER A 267 16.18 -2.81 -3.13
N TYR A 268 16.49 -4.08 -2.88
CA TYR A 268 15.73 -4.87 -1.91
C TYR A 268 15.77 -4.22 -0.52
N LEU A 269 14.65 -4.18 0.18
CA LEU A 269 14.59 -3.66 1.54
C LEU A 269 15.20 -4.66 2.54
N ASN A 270 15.86 -4.17 3.60
CA ASN A 270 16.16 -5.00 4.76
C ASN A 270 14.89 -5.33 5.56
N ALA A 271 14.96 -6.38 6.37
CA ALA A 271 13.82 -6.84 7.17
C ALA A 271 13.37 -5.83 8.24
N ASP A 272 14.20 -4.83 8.54
CA ASP A 272 13.97 -3.79 9.54
C ASP A 272 13.45 -2.47 8.92
N GLY A 273 13.19 -2.43 7.62
CA GLY A 273 12.54 -1.31 6.93
C GLY A 273 13.35 0.01 6.84
N THR A 274 14.67 -0.05 7.01
CA THR A 274 15.52 1.15 7.23
C THR A 274 16.71 1.32 6.28
N GLY A 275 16.94 0.36 5.38
CA GLY A 275 18.07 0.32 4.44
C GLY A 275 17.95 -0.82 3.44
N GLY A 276 19.01 -1.04 2.66
CA GLY A 276 19.06 -2.03 1.57
C GLY A 276 19.43 -3.44 2.01
N SER A 277 19.41 -4.36 1.05
CA SER A 277 19.63 -5.80 1.23
C SER A 277 20.12 -6.43 -0.07
N SER A 278 20.89 -7.52 0.03
CA SER A 278 21.33 -8.31 -1.13
C SER A 278 20.32 -9.35 -1.62
N SER A 279 19.20 -9.52 -0.92
CA SER A 279 18.08 -10.38 -1.34
C SER A 279 16.74 -9.78 -0.91
N PRO A 280 15.60 -10.23 -1.50
CA PRO A 280 14.30 -10.01 -0.89
C PRO A 280 14.30 -10.40 0.58
N LYS A 281 13.61 -9.61 1.41
CA LYS A 281 13.25 -9.93 2.80
C LYS A 281 11.75 -9.69 2.97
N VAL A 282 11.13 -10.42 3.89
CA VAL A 282 9.83 -10.03 4.44
C VAL A 282 10.11 -8.92 5.46
N LEU A 283 9.30 -7.86 5.44
CA LEU A 283 9.35 -6.81 6.46
C LEU A 283 8.92 -7.40 7.81
N LYS A 284 9.63 -7.08 8.89
CA LYS A 284 9.27 -7.49 10.25
C LYS A 284 8.02 -6.72 10.74
N ASP A 285 7.44 -7.18 11.84
CA ASP A 285 6.60 -6.29 12.66
C ASP A 285 7.48 -5.27 13.39
N VAL A 286 7.82 -4.18 12.70
CA VAL A 286 8.70 -3.11 13.17
C VAL A 286 8.10 -1.72 12.99
N TYR A 287 8.55 -0.83 13.86
CA TYR A 287 8.39 0.61 13.73
C TYR A 287 9.34 1.18 12.68
N ILE A 288 8.79 1.96 11.75
CA ILE A 288 9.53 2.68 10.70
C ILE A 288 9.73 4.13 11.19
N PRO A 289 10.97 4.59 11.46
CA PRO A 289 11.24 5.93 11.96
C PRO A 289 10.97 7.06 10.95
N SER A 290 10.92 8.30 11.43
CA SER A 290 11.04 9.50 10.60
C SER A 290 12.12 9.40 9.52
N ASN A 291 11.82 9.96 8.34
CA ASN A 291 12.71 9.96 7.16
C ASN A 291 13.23 8.56 6.73
N LYS A 292 12.50 7.49 7.06
CA LYS A 292 12.71 6.14 6.50
C LYS A 292 11.52 5.77 5.63
N GLU A 293 11.82 5.23 4.46
CA GLU A 293 10.86 4.99 3.40
C GLU A 293 11.07 3.63 2.74
N PHE A 294 9.97 2.98 2.40
CA PHE A 294 9.98 1.77 1.60
C PHE A 294 8.76 1.68 0.69
N SER A 295 8.82 0.72 -0.23
CA SER A 295 7.84 0.48 -1.28
C SER A 295 7.48 -1.01 -1.37
N ILE A 296 6.24 -1.26 -1.77
CA ILE A 296 5.59 -2.57 -1.87
C ILE A 296 5.15 -2.78 -3.32
N TRP A 297 5.50 -3.94 -3.85
CA TRP A 297 5.34 -4.34 -5.24
C TRP A 297 4.78 -5.76 -5.33
N THR A 298 4.34 -6.21 -6.51
CA THR A 298 4.09 -7.65 -6.70
C THR A 298 5.42 -8.42 -6.64
N ALA A 299 5.38 -9.73 -6.40
CA ALA A 299 6.57 -10.58 -6.52
C ALA A 299 6.93 -10.90 -7.99
N GLU A 300 6.16 -10.38 -8.96
CA GLU A 300 6.42 -10.55 -10.39
C GLU A 300 7.56 -9.63 -10.86
N LYS A 301 8.64 -10.24 -11.34
CA LYS A 301 9.72 -9.51 -12.00
C LYS A 301 9.20 -8.74 -13.21
N CYS A 302 9.84 -7.62 -13.50
CA CYS A 302 9.63 -6.91 -14.75
C CYS A 302 10.04 -7.78 -15.95
N ASP A 303 9.17 -7.79 -16.95
CA ASP A 303 9.48 -8.13 -18.34
C ASP A 303 9.48 -6.82 -19.15
N GLY A 304 9.38 -6.91 -20.48
CA GLY A 304 9.32 -5.74 -21.37
C GLY A 304 8.17 -4.76 -21.09
N SER A 305 7.13 -5.14 -20.33
CA SER A 305 5.99 -4.26 -20.04
C SER A 305 6.29 -3.14 -19.03
N CYS A 306 7.42 -3.19 -18.32
CA CYS A 306 7.75 -2.22 -17.27
C CYS A 306 8.32 -0.87 -17.79
N GLY A 307 8.74 -0.81 -19.05
CA GLY A 307 9.61 0.26 -19.55
C GLY A 307 11.02 0.18 -18.96
N TYR A 308 11.78 1.28 -19.06
CA TYR A 308 13.13 1.36 -18.51
C TYR A 308 13.16 1.17 -16.98
N SER A 309 14.25 0.57 -16.49
CA SER A 309 14.63 0.69 -15.09
C SER A 309 16.15 0.83 -14.98
N ARG A 310 16.59 1.71 -14.07
CA ARG A 310 18.00 1.92 -13.75
C ARG A 310 18.64 0.74 -13.00
N ALA A 311 17.82 -0.14 -12.41
CA ALA A 311 18.27 -1.33 -11.69
C ALA A 311 17.42 -2.55 -12.06
N PRO A 312 17.59 -3.12 -13.28
CA PRO A 312 16.73 -4.17 -13.81
C PRO A 312 16.70 -5.44 -12.94
N ASP A 313 17.82 -5.79 -12.31
CA ASP A 313 17.92 -6.96 -11.41
C ASP A 313 17.00 -6.88 -10.18
N VAL A 314 16.52 -5.69 -9.82
CA VAL A 314 15.55 -5.47 -8.73
C VAL A 314 14.25 -4.82 -9.22
N ALA A 315 13.98 -4.83 -10.53
CA ALA A 315 12.75 -4.30 -11.11
C ALA A 315 11.58 -5.30 -11.00
N TYR A 316 10.45 -4.85 -10.44
CA TYR A 316 9.21 -5.60 -10.28
C TYR A 316 8.01 -4.84 -10.84
N LYS A 317 6.92 -5.57 -11.09
CA LYS A 317 5.64 -5.00 -11.55
C LYS A 317 4.90 -4.34 -10.39
N GLY A 318 4.21 -3.25 -10.70
CA GLY A 318 3.25 -2.64 -9.78
C GLY A 318 1.87 -3.29 -9.93
N PHE A 319 0.97 -3.00 -9.00
CA PHE A 319 -0.41 -3.46 -9.00
C PHE A 319 -1.22 -2.72 -10.08
N SER A 320 -1.45 -3.38 -11.21
CA SER A 320 -2.05 -2.82 -12.44
C SER A 320 -3.51 -3.21 -12.65
N GLY A 321 -4.24 -2.38 -13.37
CA GLY A 321 -5.66 -2.52 -13.69
C GLY A 321 -6.46 -1.37 -13.07
N GLY A 322 -7.53 -0.92 -13.73
CA GLY A 322 -8.39 0.12 -13.18
C GLY A 322 -9.13 -0.36 -11.93
N SER A 323 -9.77 -1.53 -12.03
CA SER A 323 -10.57 -2.13 -10.94
C SER A 323 -9.69 -2.89 -9.91
N LYS A 324 -9.14 -2.17 -8.92
CA LYS A 324 -8.28 -2.73 -7.85
C LYS A 324 -8.52 -2.09 -6.48
N ILE A 325 -8.31 -2.84 -5.40
CA ILE A 325 -8.45 -2.38 -4.02
C ILE A 325 -7.17 -2.65 -3.25
N PHE A 326 -6.67 -1.64 -2.54
CA PHE A 326 -5.64 -1.76 -1.52
C PHE A 326 -6.28 -1.71 -0.14
N LEU A 327 -6.09 -2.73 0.70
CA LEU A 327 -6.46 -2.71 2.11
C LEU A 327 -5.21 -2.58 2.99
N PHE A 328 -5.29 -1.73 4.01
CA PHE A 328 -4.19 -1.41 4.93
C PHE A 328 -4.62 -1.55 6.38
N HIS A 329 -3.77 -2.11 7.24
CA HIS A 329 -3.97 -2.20 8.69
C HIS A 329 -2.72 -1.58 9.36
N PHE A 330 -2.83 -0.34 9.85
CA PHE A 330 -1.65 0.49 10.22
C PHE A 330 -1.93 1.56 11.29
N ASN A 331 -0.86 2.16 11.83
CA ASN A 331 -0.91 3.43 12.56
C ASN A 331 0.28 4.35 12.20
N MET A 332 0.15 5.62 12.55
CA MET A 332 1.09 6.73 12.29
C MET A 332 1.39 7.48 13.60
N PRO A 333 2.15 6.89 14.54
CA PRO A 333 2.43 7.50 15.84
C PRO A 333 3.21 8.81 15.69
N LEU A 334 3.14 9.70 16.68
CA LEU A 334 4.04 10.85 16.79
C LEU A 334 5.39 10.38 17.34
N ASP A 335 6.50 10.86 16.78
CA ASP A 335 7.86 10.54 17.26
C ASP A 335 8.69 11.75 17.73
N GLY A 336 8.20 12.96 17.47
CA GLY A 336 8.84 14.19 17.93
C GLY A 336 10.02 14.69 17.08
N ASP A 337 10.36 14.03 15.97
CA ASP A 337 11.42 14.51 15.07
C ASP A 337 10.98 15.79 14.32
N ARG A 338 11.86 16.79 14.26
CA ARG A 338 11.62 18.07 13.57
C ARG A 338 12.70 18.36 12.52
N GLY A 339 13.46 17.34 12.13
CA GLY A 339 14.40 17.37 11.00
C GLY A 339 13.71 17.23 9.63
N PHE A 340 14.52 16.97 8.60
CA PHE A 340 14.02 16.71 7.24
C PHE A 340 13.15 15.44 7.22
N ASN A 341 11.91 15.56 6.74
CA ASN A 341 10.86 14.53 6.83
C ASN A 341 10.60 14.00 8.26
N GLY A 342 10.94 14.80 9.29
CA GLY A 342 10.70 14.48 10.70
C GLY A 342 9.21 14.55 11.05
N ASP A 343 8.68 13.50 11.67
CA ASP A 343 7.30 13.37 12.17
C ASP A 343 6.21 13.67 11.11
N MET A 344 6.54 13.39 9.83
CA MET A 344 5.71 13.59 8.63
C MET A 344 5.44 12.25 7.90
N PRO A 345 4.70 11.30 8.50
CA PRO A 345 4.47 10.01 7.87
C PRO A 345 3.56 10.12 6.64
N ALA A 346 3.72 9.18 5.71
CA ALA A 346 2.93 9.09 4.49
C ALA A 346 2.59 7.65 4.12
N LEU A 347 1.44 7.48 3.49
CA LEU A 347 1.00 6.32 2.75
C LEU A 347 0.51 6.82 1.39
N TRP A 348 1.17 6.39 0.31
CA TRP A 348 1.00 6.93 -1.03
C TRP A 348 1.25 5.85 -2.09
N ALA A 349 0.93 6.12 -3.35
CA ALA A 349 1.17 5.20 -4.46
C ALA A 349 1.70 5.93 -5.69
N LEU A 350 2.74 5.38 -6.32
CA LEU A 350 3.41 5.93 -7.51
C LEU A 350 3.20 5.01 -8.71
N ASN A 351 3.00 5.55 -9.91
CA ASN A 351 3.23 4.79 -11.13
C ASN A 351 4.63 4.15 -11.07
N GLY A 352 4.71 2.83 -11.21
CA GLY A 352 5.94 2.07 -10.99
C GLY A 352 7.12 2.49 -11.88
N ARG A 353 6.90 3.26 -12.95
CA ARG A 353 7.98 3.87 -13.74
C ARG A 353 8.82 4.86 -12.91
N ILE A 354 8.20 5.62 -12.00
CA ILE A 354 8.84 6.69 -11.21
C ILE A 354 10.00 6.16 -10.36
N PRO A 355 9.80 5.23 -9.39
CA PRO A 355 10.90 4.70 -8.61
C PRO A 355 11.81 3.74 -9.41
N ARG A 356 11.34 3.14 -10.51
CA ARG A 356 12.20 2.32 -11.39
C ARG A 356 13.28 3.12 -12.11
N THR A 357 13.12 4.44 -12.31
CA THR A 357 14.15 5.33 -12.84
C THR A 357 14.94 6.00 -11.70
N GLY A 358 14.22 6.69 -10.81
CA GLY A 358 14.76 7.37 -9.63
C GLY A 358 13.68 8.23 -8.99
N GLN A 359 13.21 7.82 -7.82
CA GLN A 359 11.99 8.36 -7.17
C GLN A 359 12.00 9.88 -6.97
N TYR A 360 13.15 10.44 -6.59
CA TYR A 360 13.37 11.88 -6.38
C TYR A 360 14.24 12.53 -7.47
N SER A 361 14.35 11.88 -8.64
CA SER A 361 15.13 12.38 -9.78
C SER A 361 14.30 13.28 -10.67
N SER A 362 14.91 14.33 -11.24
CA SER A 362 14.31 15.08 -12.35
C SER A 362 14.18 14.23 -13.62
N CYS A 363 14.94 13.14 -13.74
CA CYS A 363 14.74 12.12 -14.77
C CYS A 363 13.70 11.08 -14.32
N SER A 364 12.45 11.54 -14.27
CA SER A 364 11.27 10.78 -13.86
C SER A 364 10.05 11.27 -14.61
N CYS A 365 9.14 10.36 -14.95
CA CYS A 365 7.89 10.72 -15.62
C CYS A 365 6.91 11.48 -14.70
N TRP A 366 7.16 11.54 -13.39
CA TRP A 366 6.33 12.25 -12.39
C TRP A 366 6.07 13.71 -12.77
N THR A 367 7.12 14.43 -13.15
CA THR A 367 7.07 15.84 -13.60
C THR A 367 6.23 16.05 -14.87
N THR A 368 5.86 14.96 -15.55
CA THR A 368 5.06 14.94 -16.78
C THR A 368 3.72 14.22 -16.62
N GLY A 369 3.31 13.92 -15.37
CA GLY A 369 1.96 13.46 -15.05
C GLY A 369 1.70 11.96 -15.18
N CYS A 370 2.72 11.09 -15.14
CA CYS A 370 2.51 9.64 -15.21
C CYS A 370 1.83 9.02 -13.97
N GLY A 371 1.69 9.77 -12.89
CA GLY A 371 0.67 9.54 -11.87
C GLY A 371 1.19 9.15 -10.48
N GLU A 372 0.56 9.76 -9.48
CA GLU A 372 0.79 9.57 -8.05
C GLU A 372 -0.53 9.80 -7.30
N ALA A 373 -0.71 9.10 -6.18
CA ALA A 373 -1.92 9.08 -5.37
C ALA A 373 -1.57 8.98 -3.87
N ASP A 374 -1.64 10.10 -3.17
CA ASP A 374 -1.43 10.18 -1.72
C ASP A 374 -2.72 9.77 -1.01
N ILE A 375 -2.61 8.79 -0.13
CA ILE A 375 -3.75 8.14 0.51
C ILE A 375 -3.94 8.75 1.91
N TYR A 376 -2.87 8.80 2.70
CA TYR A 376 -2.75 9.54 3.96
C TYR A 376 -1.35 10.18 3.99
N GLU A 377 -1.22 11.49 3.80
CA GLU A 377 0.07 12.21 4.00
C GLU A 377 -0.04 13.32 5.05
N VAL A 378 0.92 13.33 5.99
CA VAL A 378 1.10 14.43 6.95
C VAL A 378 2.03 15.50 6.35
N LEU A 379 1.48 16.69 6.05
CA LEU A 379 2.17 17.76 5.32
C LEU A 379 3.06 18.68 6.19
N ALA A 380 3.13 18.48 7.50
CA ALA A 380 3.98 19.27 8.41
C ALA A 380 4.39 18.45 9.66
N SER A 381 5.61 18.68 10.15
CA SER A 381 6.22 17.88 11.23
C SER A 381 5.43 17.86 12.53
N GLY A 382 4.86 16.69 12.84
CA GLY A 382 4.03 16.47 14.02
C GLY A 382 2.59 16.93 13.89
N ASP A 383 2.11 17.27 12.70
CA ASP A 383 0.68 17.52 12.49
C ASP A 383 -0.12 16.21 12.63
N THR A 384 -1.36 16.33 13.09
CA THR A 384 -2.31 15.24 13.33
C THR A 384 -3.35 15.11 12.22
N LYS A 385 -3.11 15.72 11.05
CA LYS A 385 -3.99 15.72 9.88
C LYS A 385 -3.30 15.02 8.71
N CYS A 386 -3.99 14.06 8.10
CA CYS A 386 -3.53 13.35 6.91
C CYS A 386 -4.37 13.77 5.69
N LYS A 387 -3.69 14.18 4.63
CA LYS A 387 -4.28 14.62 3.36
C LYS A 387 -4.26 13.51 2.33
N SER A 388 -5.05 13.70 1.27
CA SER A 388 -5.06 12.84 0.10
C SER A 388 -5.13 13.67 -1.18
N THR A 389 -4.24 13.37 -2.11
CA THR A 389 -3.99 14.15 -3.33
C THR A 389 -3.69 13.19 -4.48
N PHE A 390 -3.96 13.60 -5.71
CA PHE A 390 -3.63 12.86 -6.92
C PHE A 390 -2.83 13.76 -7.85
N HIS A 391 -1.53 13.53 -7.92
CA HIS A 391 -0.61 14.29 -8.76
C HIS A 391 -0.63 13.73 -10.20
N LEU A 392 -1.67 14.15 -10.93
CA LEU A 392 -1.90 13.87 -12.35
C LEU A 392 -1.79 15.15 -13.20
N ALA A 393 -1.75 15.02 -14.53
CA ALA A 393 -1.86 16.16 -15.45
C ALA A 393 -3.16 16.98 -15.24
N LYS A 394 -4.23 16.33 -14.76
CA LYS A 394 -5.42 16.94 -14.15
C LYS A 394 -5.45 16.53 -12.67
N GLY A 395 -4.74 17.27 -11.82
CA GLY A 395 -4.62 16.93 -10.40
C GLY A 395 -5.94 17.03 -9.62
N ALA A 396 -6.05 16.26 -8.54
CA ALA A 396 -7.22 16.25 -7.65
C ALA A 396 -6.79 16.27 -6.19
N GLY A 397 -7.55 16.91 -5.30
CA GLY A 397 -7.19 17.00 -3.87
C GLY A 397 -8.26 17.69 -3.05
N SER A 398 -8.78 17.01 -2.02
CA SER A 398 -9.80 17.58 -1.13
C SER A 398 -9.16 18.53 -0.12
N SER A 399 -9.88 19.57 0.30
CA SER A 399 -9.45 20.37 1.45
C SER A 399 -9.73 19.67 2.78
N ASP A 400 -10.64 18.69 2.82
CA ASP A 400 -10.85 17.82 3.98
C ASP A 400 -9.62 16.94 4.28
N TYR A 401 -9.59 16.33 5.47
CA TYR A 401 -8.48 15.51 5.95
C TYR A 401 -8.94 14.34 6.82
N PHE A 402 -8.16 13.27 6.86
CA PHE A 402 -8.31 12.21 7.84
C PHE A 402 -7.56 12.58 9.12
N ASP A 403 -8.12 12.28 10.30
CA ASP A 403 -7.34 12.33 11.54
C ASP A 403 -6.19 11.31 11.45
N ARG A 404 -4.96 11.74 11.73
CA ARG A 404 -3.77 10.88 11.79
C ARG A 404 -3.99 9.77 12.83
N PRO A 405 -3.80 8.48 12.49
CA PRO A 405 -3.96 7.38 13.43
C PRO A 405 -2.76 7.30 14.40
N VAL A 406 -2.68 8.23 15.35
CA VAL A 406 -1.56 8.30 16.32
C VAL A 406 -1.62 7.11 17.29
N ASP A 407 -2.64 7.07 18.16
CA ASP A 407 -2.70 6.15 19.30
C ASP A 407 -3.39 4.80 19.01
N SER A 408 -3.87 4.58 17.78
CA SER A 408 -4.63 3.38 17.44
C SER A 408 -4.38 2.89 16.02
N PHE A 409 -4.37 1.57 15.86
CA PHE A 409 -4.35 0.91 14.56
C PHE A 409 -5.73 1.00 13.90
N ILE A 410 -5.76 1.48 12.65
CA ILE A 410 -6.97 1.60 11.83
C ILE A 410 -6.91 0.67 10.63
N ARG A 411 -8.07 0.37 10.02
CA ARG A 411 -8.14 -0.30 8.72
C ARG A 411 -8.73 0.60 7.65
N VAL A 412 -8.04 0.71 6.51
CA VAL A 412 -8.38 1.60 5.40
C VAL A 412 -8.44 0.82 4.11
N ALA A 413 -9.47 1.09 3.31
CA ALA A 413 -9.59 0.66 1.92
C ALA A 413 -9.35 1.85 0.98
N THR A 414 -8.44 1.67 0.02
CA THR A 414 -8.33 2.53 -1.17
C THR A 414 -8.83 1.74 -2.36
N ILE A 415 -9.99 2.13 -2.89
CA ILE A 415 -10.75 1.42 -3.92
C ILE A 415 -10.63 2.23 -5.20
N PHE A 416 -9.96 1.67 -6.21
CA PHE A 416 -9.97 2.19 -7.58
C PHE A 416 -11.08 1.45 -8.33
N ASP A 417 -12.13 2.15 -8.75
CA ASP A 417 -13.26 1.57 -9.50
C ASP A 417 -13.36 2.18 -10.90
N GLU A 418 -12.86 1.44 -11.87
CA GLU A 418 -12.85 1.76 -13.31
C GLU A 418 -14.26 1.98 -13.88
N ARG A 419 -15.27 1.35 -13.26
CA ARG A 419 -16.66 1.33 -13.70
C ARG A 419 -17.40 2.65 -13.39
N SER A 420 -16.92 3.39 -12.39
CA SER A 420 -17.48 4.69 -11.95
C SER A 420 -16.51 5.86 -12.17
N SER A 421 -15.36 5.66 -12.80
CA SER A 421 -14.32 6.70 -12.95
C SER A 421 -13.86 7.28 -11.60
N SER A 422 -13.74 6.44 -10.57
CA SER A 422 -13.59 6.91 -9.18
C SER A 422 -12.47 6.23 -8.38
N VAL A 423 -11.97 6.95 -7.38
CA VAL A 423 -11.11 6.43 -6.31
C VAL A 423 -11.70 6.81 -4.96
N ALA A 424 -12.01 5.81 -4.13
CA ALA A 424 -12.50 6.01 -2.77
C ALA A 424 -11.42 5.67 -1.74
N ILE A 425 -11.22 6.53 -0.75
CA ILE A 425 -10.38 6.26 0.44
C ILE A 425 -11.32 6.22 1.66
N LYS A 426 -11.39 5.08 2.36
CA LYS A 426 -12.41 4.82 3.37
C LYS A 426 -11.83 4.08 4.58
N ARG A 427 -12.05 4.55 5.81
CA ARG A 427 -11.85 3.71 7.01
C ARG A 427 -12.94 2.65 7.07
N VAL A 428 -12.53 1.38 7.06
CA VAL A 428 -13.41 0.21 7.25
C VAL A 428 -13.41 -0.18 8.75
N PRO A 429 -14.29 -1.11 9.20
CA PRO A 429 -14.30 -1.54 10.60
C PRO A 429 -12.93 -2.05 11.07
N ASP A 430 -12.57 -1.76 12.32
CA ASP A 430 -11.24 -2.10 12.84
C ASP A 430 -11.06 -3.63 13.03
N ASP A 431 -12.15 -4.41 13.02
CA ASP A 431 -12.19 -5.87 13.04
C ASP A 431 -12.35 -6.51 11.64
N PHE A 432 -12.24 -5.73 10.56
CA PHE A 432 -12.41 -6.23 9.18
C PHE A 432 -11.30 -7.21 8.76
N ASP A 433 -11.70 -8.42 8.34
CA ASP A 433 -10.81 -9.52 7.93
C ASP A 433 -10.33 -9.38 6.48
N PHE A 434 -9.01 -9.48 6.27
CA PHE A 434 -8.36 -9.38 4.95
C PHE A 434 -8.42 -10.74 4.22
N SER A 435 -9.62 -11.32 4.15
CA SER A 435 -9.90 -12.65 3.61
C SER A 435 -9.49 -12.83 2.13
N GLU A 436 -9.45 -14.07 1.64
CA GLU A 436 -9.01 -14.39 0.27
C GLU A 436 -9.92 -13.82 -0.85
N SER A 437 -11.17 -13.42 -0.55
CA SER A 437 -12.06 -12.81 -1.54
C SER A 437 -13.17 -11.95 -0.91
N LEU A 438 -13.50 -10.81 -1.53
CA LEU A 438 -14.62 -9.94 -1.11
C LEU A 438 -15.81 -10.14 -2.05
N SER A 439 -17.04 -10.18 -1.51
CA SER A 439 -18.26 -10.13 -2.33
C SER A 439 -18.47 -8.73 -2.90
N GLU A 440 -19.20 -8.62 -4.01
CA GLU A 440 -19.54 -7.32 -4.57
C GLU A 440 -20.35 -6.48 -3.57
N ASP A 441 -21.26 -7.09 -2.80
CA ASP A 441 -22.04 -6.42 -1.76
C ASP A 441 -21.19 -5.68 -0.71
N VAL A 442 -19.98 -6.20 -0.39
CA VAL A 442 -19.07 -5.55 0.56
C VAL A 442 -18.43 -4.30 -0.06
N VAL A 443 -18.02 -4.39 -1.33
CA VAL A 443 -17.38 -3.27 -2.04
C VAL A 443 -18.41 -2.21 -2.46
N ALA A 444 -19.58 -2.64 -2.92
CA ALA A 444 -20.73 -1.78 -3.16
C ALA A 444 -21.15 -1.05 -1.87
N GLY A 445 -21.28 -1.76 -0.74
CA GLY A 445 -21.55 -1.14 0.56
C GLY A 445 -20.47 -0.16 1.04
N TRP A 446 -19.26 -0.21 0.48
CA TRP A 446 -18.24 0.81 0.70
C TRP A 446 -18.46 2.07 -0.16
N LEU A 447 -18.97 1.93 -1.39
CA LEU A 447 -19.25 3.02 -2.33
C LEU A 447 -20.62 3.68 -2.10
N ASP A 448 -21.68 2.89 -1.83
CA ASP A 448 -23.02 3.37 -1.45
C ASP A 448 -22.99 4.30 -0.23
N GLY A 449 -21.98 4.11 0.63
CA GLY A 449 -21.72 4.98 1.78
C GLY A 449 -21.44 6.45 1.44
N PHE A 450 -21.20 6.80 0.17
CA PHE A 450 -21.06 8.19 -0.30
C PHE A 450 -22.37 8.77 -0.84
N ALA A 451 -23.33 7.94 -1.27
CA ALA A 451 -24.61 8.39 -1.80
C ALA A 451 -25.55 8.98 -0.72
N VAL A 452 -25.27 8.72 0.56
CA VAL A 452 -26.04 9.24 1.70
C VAL A 452 -25.23 10.35 2.38
N GLY A 453 -25.44 11.59 1.94
CA GLY A 453 -24.75 12.77 2.48
C GLY A 453 -24.85 12.87 4.01
N GLY A 454 -23.69 12.89 4.68
CA GLY A 454 -23.60 12.72 6.13
C GLY A 454 -22.26 13.19 6.71
N LYS A 455 -22.17 13.25 8.04
CA LYS A 455 -21.00 13.80 8.73
C LYS A 455 -19.78 12.89 8.59
N GLY A 456 -18.64 13.47 8.19
CA GLY A 456 -17.37 12.74 8.02
C GLY A 456 -17.18 12.12 6.63
N ILE A 457 -17.91 12.61 5.64
CA ILE A 457 -17.93 12.16 4.24
C ILE A 457 -17.59 13.36 3.35
N SER A 458 -16.54 13.23 2.52
CA SER A 458 -16.19 14.24 1.50
C SER A 458 -16.35 13.66 0.09
N LEU A 459 -16.64 14.53 -0.88
CA LEU A 459 -16.83 14.17 -2.28
C LEU A 459 -16.21 15.22 -3.19
N PHE A 460 -15.22 14.81 -3.97
CA PHE A 460 -14.46 15.64 -4.89
C PHE A 460 -14.74 15.22 -6.35
N GLN A 461 -15.08 16.18 -7.21
CA GLN A 461 -15.17 15.97 -8.65
C GLN A 461 -13.90 16.50 -9.31
N VAL A 462 -13.26 15.68 -10.15
CA VAL A 462 -12.15 16.11 -11.01
C VAL A 462 -12.71 16.96 -12.17
N ALA A 463 -11.99 18.04 -12.52
CA ALA A 463 -12.36 19.00 -13.56
C ALA A 463 -11.70 18.69 -14.91
#